data_AF-A0A949BWK6-F1
#
_entry.id   AF-A0A949BWK6-F1
#
_cell.length_a   1.000
_cell.length_b   1.000
_cell.length_c   1.000
_cell.angle_alpha   90.00
_cell.angle_beta   90.00
_cell.angle_gamma   90.00
#
_symmetry.space_group_name_H-M   'P 1'
#
loop_
_entity.id
_entity.type
_entity.pdbx_description
1 polymer ?
#
loop_
_entity_poly.entity_id
_entity_poly.type
_entity_poly.pdbx_seq_one_letter_code
_entity_poly.pdbx_strand_id
1 'polypeptide(L)'
;ERVLLSSGYIKSTAGYSIDYYKKYHCHIPFRKRHLCEVHWAIALPRPHKIDLPDIWKNTREYNVKETKLTILSPEDNLFTLALHLNRFNSPLSLRYIMDVSEFINQYRNTIDWDYLIKNARANKIRSLLYFALYSAQDMLGAPVPKNILQELRPGLIRHKGLGYLIKNKTFSVNNKRPVSKKYLYLVLRYLIYDRAWHFISYIFFIPIEDFARFYSLPLNSRGTYVSYRLRVLYIFYRTTRAIIASIGRKTR
;
A
#
# COMPACT_ATOMS: atom_id res chain seq x y z
N GLU A 1 -14.36 -4.51 -19.38
CA GLU A 1 -15.61 -3.86 -18.92
C GLU A 1 -16.87 -4.49 -19.53
N ARG A 2 -17.08 -4.42 -20.85
CA ARG A 2 -18.29 -4.96 -21.53
C ARG A 2 -18.67 -6.38 -21.07
N VAL A 3 -17.68 -7.29 -21.03
CA VAL A 3 -17.84 -8.69 -20.60
C VAL A 3 -18.34 -8.82 -19.16
N LEU A 4 -17.85 -8.00 -18.23
CA LEU A 4 -18.28 -8.06 -16.83
C LEU A 4 -19.73 -7.56 -16.68
N LEU A 5 -20.07 -6.46 -17.36
CA LEU A 5 -21.42 -5.90 -17.35
C LEU A 5 -22.44 -6.88 -17.96
N SER A 6 -22.13 -7.48 -19.11
CA SER A 6 -22.99 -8.50 -19.73
C SER A 6 -23.14 -9.77 -18.88
N SER A 7 -22.15 -10.07 -18.04
CA SER A 7 -22.18 -11.18 -17.09
C SER A 7 -22.91 -10.84 -15.77
N GLY A 8 -23.50 -9.64 -15.66
CA GLY A 8 -24.29 -9.19 -14.51
C GLY A 8 -23.45 -8.67 -13.33
N TYR A 9 -22.20 -8.26 -13.55
CA TYR A 9 -21.45 -7.50 -12.55
C TYR A 9 -21.85 -6.02 -12.59
N ILE A 10 -21.90 -5.40 -11.42
CA ILE A 10 -22.12 -3.95 -11.28
C ILE A 10 -20.84 -3.25 -10.84
N LYS A 11 -20.65 -1.99 -11.26
CA LYS A 11 -19.53 -1.17 -10.82
C LYS A 11 -19.70 -0.79 -9.35
N SER A 12 -18.64 -0.90 -8.56
CA SER A 12 -18.64 -0.64 -7.11
C SER A 12 -17.80 0.60 -6.76
N THR A 13 -18.11 1.75 -7.36
CA THR A 13 -17.25 2.96 -7.35
C THR A 13 -17.33 3.82 -6.07
N ALA A 14 -17.86 3.29 -4.96
CA ALA A 14 -17.98 4.02 -3.69
C ALA A 14 -18.56 5.46 -3.84
N GLY A 15 -19.43 5.69 -4.83
CA GLY A 15 -20.04 6.98 -5.14
C GLY A 15 -19.23 7.96 -6.00
N TYR A 16 -18.02 7.62 -6.44
CA TYR A 16 -17.24 8.44 -7.39
C TYR A 16 -17.57 8.09 -8.85
N SER A 17 -17.31 9.05 -9.75
CA SER A 17 -17.46 8.86 -11.19
C SER A 17 -16.39 7.94 -11.76
N ILE A 18 -16.65 7.36 -12.94
CA ILE A 18 -15.67 6.52 -13.64
C ILE A 18 -14.43 7.34 -14.03
N ASP A 19 -14.61 8.59 -14.45
CA ASP A 19 -13.50 9.47 -14.82
C ASP A 19 -12.61 9.79 -13.62
N TYR A 20 -13.21 9.91 -12.43
CA TYR A 20 -12.44 10.03 -11.19
C TYR A 20 -11.55 8.80 -10.98
N TYR A 21 -12.10 7.59 -11.15
CA TYR A 21 -11.30 6.36 -11.05
C TYR A 21 -10.19 6.32 -12.10
N LYS A 22 -10.50 6.57 -13.37
CA LYS A 22 -9.49 6.58 -14.44
C LYS A 22 -8.36 7.57 -14.19
N LYS A 23 -8.66 8.73 -13.59
CA LYS A 23 -7.69 9.78 -13.32
C LYS A 23 -6.87 9.55 -12.06
N TYR A 24 -7.47 8.98 -11.02
CA TYR A 24 -6.89 8.99 -9.65
C TYR A 24 -6.69 7.61 -9.03
N HIS A 25 -7.14 6.55 -9.69
CA HIS A 25 -6.97 5.15 -9.29
C HIS A 25 -6.18 4.37 -10.35
N CYS A 26 -5.97 3.09 -10.08
CA CYS A 26 -5.30 2.15 -10.97
C CYS A 26 -6.18 0.95 -11.36
N HIS A 27 -7.38 0.87 -10.76
CA HIS A 27 -8.37 -0.17 -11.02
C HIS A 27 -9.79 0.33 -10.81
N ILE A 28 -10.78 -0.38 -11.37
CA ILE A 28 -12.20 -0.23 -11.04
C ILE A 28 -12.73 -1.54 -10.47
N PRO A 29 -13.35 -1.52 -9.28
CA PRO A 29 -14.00 -2.70 -8.71
C PRO A 29 -15.36 -2.95 -9.35
N PHE A 30 -15.62 -4.22 -9.68
CA PHE A 30 -16.89 -4.77 -10.12
C PHE A 30 -17.35 -5.81 -9.11
N ARG A 31 -18.65 -5.86 -8.82
CA ARG A 31 -19.22 -6.77 -7.83
C ARG A 31 -20.43 -7.51 -8.39
N LYS A 32 -20.48 -8.81 -8.12
CA LYS A 32 -21.66 -9.67 -8.23
C LYS A 32 -21.69 -10.53 -6.96
N ARG A 33 -21.49 -11.85 -7.08
CA ARG A 33 -21.17 -12.75 -5.96
C ARG A 33 -19.75 -12.52 -5.41
N HIS A 34 -18.81 -12.25 -6.31
CA HIS A 34 -17.40 -11.97 -5.98
C HIS A 34 -17.02 -10.54 -6.39
N LEU A 35 -15.96 -10.03 -5.76
CA LEU A 35 -15.32 -8.78 -6.16
C LEU A 35 -14.29 -9.07 -7.26
N CYS A 36 -14.33 -8.30 -8.34
CA CYS A 36 -13.36 -8.33 -9.42
C CYS A 36 -12.79 -6.92 -9.59
N GLU A 37 -11.50 -6.73 -9.32
CA GLU A 37 -10.80 -5.47 -9.53
C GLU A 37 -10.16 -5.49 -10.92
N VAL A 38 -10.60 -4.63 -11.84
CA VAL A 38 -10.02 -4.52 -13.19
C VAL A 38 -8.95 -3.45 -13.16
N HIS A 39 -7.69 -3.86 -13.28
CA HIS A 39 -6.53 -2.98 -13.23
C HIS A 39 -6.08 -2.54 -14.63
N TRP A 40 -5.69 -1.27 -14.77
CA TRP A 40 -4.88 -0.77 -15.89
C TRP A 40 -3.47 -0.38 -15.44
N ALA A 41 -3.25 -0.28 -14.12
CA ALA A 41 -1.95 -0.11 -13.49
C ALA A 41 -1.98 -0.82 -12.12
N ILE A 42 -0.80 -1.04 -11.53
CA ILE A 42 -0.69 -1.63 -10.18
C ILE A 42 -0.61 -0.52 -9.12
N ALA A 43 0.16 0.53 -9.39
CA ALA A 43 0.34 1.63 -8.46
C ALA A 43 -0.67 2.76 -8.70
N LEU A 44 -1.11 3.40 -7.61
CA LEU A 44 -1.88 4.63 -7.71
C LEU A 44 -1.02 5.72 -8.38
N PRO A 45 -1.59 6.58 -9.25
CA PRO A 45 -0.84 7.65 -9.90
C PRO A 45 -0.51 8.83 -8.97
N ARG A 46 -0.82 8.71 -7.67
CA ARG A 46 -0.76 9.80 -6.69
C ARG A 46 -0.39 9.31 -5.28
N PRO A 47 0.18 10.17 -4.43
CA PRO A 47 0.68 11.51 -4.75
C PRO A 47 1.91 11.50 -5.67
N HIS A 48 2.56 10.34 -5.79
CA HIS A 48 3.72 10.11 -6.66
C HIS A 48 3.40 8.97 -7.60
N LYS A 49 3.66 9.18 -8.90
CA LYS A 49 3.63 8.10 -9.88
C LYS A 49 4.79 7.14 -9.59
N ILE A 50 4.49 5.86 -9.47
CA ILE A 50 5.48 4.79 -9.48
C ILE A 50 5.43 4.19 -10.88
N ASP A 51 6.54 4.31 -11.63
CA ASP A 51 6.62 3.91 -13.03
C ASP A 51 7.30 2.55 -13.14
N LEU A 52 6.61 1.54 -12.62
CA LEU A 52 7.07 0.16 -12.80
C LEU A 52 7.22 -0.14 -14.30
N PRO A 53 8.12 -1.05 -14.69
CA PRO A 53 8.19 -1.56 -16.05
C PRO A 53 6.80 -1.92 -16.57
N ASP A 54 6.64 -1.93 -17.90
CA ASP A 54 5.40 -2.36 -18.52
C ASP A 54 5.15 -3.84 -18.21
N ILE A 55 4.50 -4.08 -17.07
CA ILE A 55 4.20 -5.38 -16.47
C ILE A 55 3.44 -6.28 -17.44
N TRP A 56 2.72 -5.68 -18.38
CA TRP A 56 1.90 -6.37 -19.36
C TRP A 56 2.78 -7.01 -20.45
N LYS A 57 4.02 -6.55 -20.63
CA LYS A 57 5.01 -7.17 -21.52
C LYS A 57 5.70 -8.37 -20.89
N ASN A 58 5.72 -8.46 -19.56
CA ASN A 58 6.42 -9.52 -18.83
C ASN A 58 5.47 -10.64 -18.39
N THR A 59 4.34 -10.83 -19.07
CA THR A 59 3.39 -11.87 -18.69
C THR A 59 3.89 -13.27 -19.06
N ARG A 60 3.43 -14.28 -18.32
CA ARG A 60 3.69 -15.69 -18.58
C ARG A 60 2.38 -16.44 -18.80
N GLU A 61 2.40 -17.48 -19.62
CA GLU A 61 1.29 -18.43 -19.70
C GLU A 61 1.27 -19.32 -18.45
N TYR A 62 0.07 -19.57 -17.94
CA TYR A 62 -0.18 -20.44 -16.80
C TYR A 62 -1.43 -21.27 -17.06
N ASN A 63 -1.28 -22.59 -17.05
CA ASN A 63 -2.37 -23.50 -17.34
C ASN A 63 -3.12 -23.86 -16.05
N VAL A 64 -4.42 -23.59 -16.02
CA VAL A 64 -5.32 -24.04 -14.96
C VAL A 64 -6.31 -25.01 -15.57
N LYS A 65 -6.15 -26.30 -15.28
CA LYS A 65 -6.88 -27.39 -15.94
C LYS A 65 -6.70 -27.27 -17.47
N GLU A 66 -7.79 -27.16 -18.22
CA GLU A 66 -7.82 -27.01 -19.67
C GLU A 66 -7.78 -25.53 -20.12
N THR A 67 -7.70 -24.57 -19.20
CA THR A 67 -7.71 -23.14 -19.50
C THR A 67 -6.31 -22.55 -19.44
N LYS A 68 -5.87 -21.93 -20.54
CA LYS A 68 -4.66 -21.10 -20.55
C LYS A 68 -4.96 -19.72 -19.99
N LEU A 69 -4.20 -19.32 -18.97
CA LEU A 69 -4.25 -17.99 -18.37
C LEU A 69 -2.98 -17.22 -18.67
N THR A 70 -3.10 -15.90 -18.74
CA THR A 70 -1.96 -14.99 -18.79
C THR A 70 -1.81 -14.34 -17.43
N ILE A 71 -0.66 -14.55 -16.78
CA ILE A 71 -0.36 -14.02 -15.45
C ILE A 71 0.87 -13.11 -15.50
N LEU A 72 1.02 -12.23 -14.52
CA LEU A 72 2.24 -11.42 -14.39
C LEU A 72 3.47 -12.31 -14.12
N SER A 73 4.66 -11.81 -14.45
CA SER A 73 5.90 -12.43 -13.99
C SER A 73 5.94 -12.49 -12.45
N PRO A 74 6.72 -13.42 -11.87
CA PRO A 74 6.91 -13.44 -10.43
C PRO A 74 7.39 -12.12 -9.85
N GLU A 75 8.30 -11.45 -10.54
CA GLU A 75 8.89 -10.18 -10.12
C GLU A 75 7.85 -9.05 -10.09
N ASP A 76 7.06 -8.91 -11.16
CA ASP A 76 6.03 -7.88 -11.26
C ASP A 76 4.85 -8.14 -10.31
N ASN A 77 4.53 -9.41 -10.05
CA ASN A 77 3.56 -9.76 -9.02
C ASN A 77 4.08 -9.46 -7.61
N LEU A 78 5.38 -9.68 -7.35
CA LEU A 78 5.98 -9.36 -6.05
C LEU A 78 5.97 -7.85 -5.78
N PHE A 79 6.16 -7.00 -6.80
CA PHE A 79 5.92 -5.56 -6.67
C PHE A 79 4.46 -5.24 -6.31
N THR A 80 3.49 -5.94 -6.90
CA THR A 80 2.07 -5.80 -6.56
C THR A 80 1.80 -6.12 -5.09
N LEU A 81 2.32 -7.24 -4.60
CA LEU A 81 2.21 -7.64 -3.20
C LEU A 81 2.87 -6.62 -2.26
N ALA A 82 4.07 -6.14 -2.62
CA ALA A 82 4.75 -5.10 -1.84
C ALA A 82 3.92 -3.81 -1.76
N LEU A 83 3.26 -3.39 -2.84
CA LEU A 83 2.39 -2.21 -2.86
C LEU A 83 1.14 -2.38 -1.98
N HIS A 84 0.63 -3.60 -1.80
CA HIS A 84 -0.51 -3.87 -0.92
C HIS A 84 -0.20 -3.62 0.56
N LEU A 85 1.05 -3.79 0.99
CA LEU A 85 1.50 -3.47 2.34
C LEU A 85 1.42 -1.96 2.67
N ASN A 86 1.32 -1.10 1.66
CA ASN A 86 1.18 0.36 1.81
C ASN A 86 -0.30 0.83 1.85
N ARG A 87 -1.27 -0.08 2.03
CA ARG A 87 -2.70 0.27 2.07
C ARG A 87 -3.13 0.72 3.47
N PHE A 88 -3.82 1.87 3.55
CA PHE A 88 -4.27 2.49 4.80
C PHE A 88 -5.14 1.59 5.69
N ASN A 89 -5.99 0.76 5.11
CA ASN A 89 -6.97 -0.01 5.89
C ASN A 89 -6.32 -1.12 6.72
N SER A 90 -5.08 -1.53 6.39
CA SER A 90 -4.43 -2.68 7.03
C SER A 90 -2.90 -2.52 7.06
N PRO A 91 -2.36 -1.46 7.68
CA PRO A 91 -0.92 -1.33 7.88
C PRO A 91 -0.42 -2.50 8.73
N LEU A 92 0.71 -3.09 8.36
CA LEU A 92 1.29 -4.26 9.05
C LEU A 92 0.33 -5.47 9.13
N SER A 93 -0.51 -5.66 8.12
CA SER A 93 -1.40 -6.83 8.06
C SER A 93 -0.58 -8.09 7.83
N LEU A 94 -0.72 -9.08 8.72
CA LEU A 94 -0.13 -10.40 8.52
C LEU A 94 -0.55 -10.98 7.17
N ARG A 95 -1.81 -10.84 6.77
CA ARG A 95 -2.30 -11.42 5.51
C ARG A 95 -1.39 -11.07 4.33
N TYR A 96 -1.04 -9.80 4.18
CA TYR A 96 -0.16 -9.38 3.10
C TYR A 96 1.29 -9.87 3.26
N ILE A 97 1.75 -10.09 4.50
CA ILE A 97 3.07 -10.66 4.76
C ILE A 97 3.08 -12.17 4.42
N MET A 98 2.00 -12.89 4.73
CA MET A 98 1.80 -14.27 4.30
C MET A 98 1.74 -14.37 2.78
N ASP A 99 0.99 -13.49 2.11
CA ASP A 99 0.92 -13.47 0.65
C ASP A 99 2.33 -13.35 0.04
N VAL A 100 3.18 -12.46 0.58
CA VAL A 100 4.58 -12.31 0.14
C VAL A 100 5.41 -13.54 0.46
N SER A 101 5.30 -14.09 1.67
CA SER A 101 6.09 -15.26 2.11
C SER A 101 5.79 -16.51 1.28
N GLU A 102 4.51 -16.85 1.12
CA GLU A 102 4.07 -17.99 0.32
C GLU A 102 4.46 -17.82 -1.15
N PHE A 103 4.35 -16.60 -1.68
CA PHE A 103 4.77 -16.31 -3.04
C PHE A 103 6.28 -16.53 -3.24
N ILE A 104 7.12 -16.06 -2.32
CA ILE A 104 8.57 -16.29 -2.37
C ILE A 104 8.87 -17.78 -2.26
N ASN A 105 8.20 -18.51 -1.37
CA ASN A 105 8.38 -19.96 -1.23
C ASN A 105 8.05 -20.72 -2.52
N GLN A 106 6.97 -20.33 -3.19
CA GLN A 106 6.52 -20.94 -4.45
C GLN A 106 7.50 -20.66 -5.60
N TYR A 107 8.00 -19.43 -5.72
CA TYR A 107 8.81 -18.99 -6.87
C TYR A 107 10.32 -18.90 -6.58
N ARG A 108 10.79 -19.38 -5.42
CA ARG A 108 12.18 -19.22 -4.91
C ARG A 108 13.30 -19.50 -5.91
N ASN A 109 13.09 -20.45 -6.83
CA ASN A 109 14.10 -20.87 -7.82
C ASN A 109 14.00 -20.11 -9.15
N THR A 110 13.02 -19.23 -9.29
CA THR A 110 12.67 -18.57 -10.57
C THR A 110 12.59 -17.05 -10.49
N ILE A 111 12.67 -16.48 -9.29
CA ILE A 111 12.66 -15.04 -9.09
C ILE A 111 13.99 -14.46 -9.57
N ASP A 112 13.91 -13.54 -10.53
CA ASP A 112 15.02 -12.68 -10.91
C ASP A 112 15.16 -11.53 -9.90
N TRP A 113 16.10 -11.70 -8.96
CA TRP A 113 16.35 -10.71 -7.93
C TRP A 113 17.06 -9.45 -8.45
N ASP A 114 17.83 -9.54 -9.52
CA ASP A 114 18.53 -8.40 -10.11
C ASP A 114 17.53 -7.47 -10.80
N TYR A 115 16.54 -8.04 -11.49
CA TYR A 115 15.39 -7.30 -12.02
C TYR A 115 14.67 -6.53 -10.90
N LEU A 116 14.39 -7.18 -9.77
CA LEU A 116 13.72 -6.54 -8.63
C LEU A 116 14.56 -5.39 -8.06
N ILE A 117 15.86 -5.59 -7.85
CA ILE A 117 16.75 -4.55 -7.33
C ILE A 117 16.82 -3.36 -8.28
N LYS A 118 17.08 -3.61 -9.58
CA LYS A 118 17.18 -2.58 -10.62
C LYS A 118 15.91 -1.72 -10.66
N ASN A 119 14.76 -2.36 -10.75
CA ASN A 119 13.48 -1.67 -10.88
C ASN A 119 13.07 -0.96 -9.59
N ALA A 120 13.35 -1.54 -8.41
CA ALA A 120 13.08 -0.88 -7.14
C ALA A 120 13.92 0.41 -6.96
N ARG A 121 15.18 0.39 -7.40
CA ARG A 121 16.09 1.57 -7.37
C ARG A 121 15.69 2.64 -8.37
N ALA A 122 15.32 2.25 -9.59
CA ALA A 122 14.84 3.16 -10.62
C ALA A 122 13.57 3.90 -10.13
N ASN A 123 12.65 3.15 -9.51
CA ASN A 123 11.34 3.65 -9.09
C ASN A 123 11.25 4.20 -7.66
N LYS A 124 12.36 4.24 -6.91
CA LYS A 124 12.41 4.79 -5.54
C LYS A 124 11.44 4.08 -4.58
N ILE A 125 11.30 2.77 -4.76
CA ILE A 125 10.49 1.87 -3.93
C ILE A 125 11.35 0.82 -3.23
N ARG A 126 12.65 1.10 -3.08
CA ARG A 126 13.61 0.17 -2.48
C ARG A 126 13.25 -0.15 -1.03
N SER A 127 12.90 0.86 -0.23
CA SER A 127 12.51 0.69 1.18
C SER A 127 11.18 -0.07 1.31
N LEU A 128 10.27 0.10 0.36
CA LEU A 128 9.01 -0.65 0.30
C LEU A 128 9.26 -2.13 0.01
N LEU A 129 10.06 -2.44 -1.02
CA LEU A 129 10.39 -3.83 -1.34
C LEU A 129 11.20 -4.48 -0.20
N TYR A 130 12.18 -3.76 0.35
CA TYR A 130 12.91 -4.19 1.55
C TYR A 130 11.95 -4.53 2.69
N PHE A 131 10.99 -3.65 2.99
CA PHE A 131 10.01 -3.89 4.05
C PHE A 131 9.21 -5.17 3.80
N ALA A 132 8.70 -5.38 2.58
CA ALA A 132 7.95 -6.57 2.23
C ALA A 132 8.77 -7.87 2.43
N LEU A 133 9.98 -7.91 1.86
CA LEU A 133 10.86 -9.07 1.92
C LEU A 133 11.37 -9.33 3.34
N TYR A 134 11.78 -8.28 4.06
CA TYR A 134 12.28 -8.40 5.41
C TYR A 134 11.17 -8.83 6.38
N SER A 135 9.94 -8.31 6.23
CA SER A 135 8.79 -8.80 7.01
C SER A 135 8.50 -10.28 6.76
N ALA A 136 8.51 -10.72 5.49
CA ALA A 136 8.27 -12.12 5.17
C ALA A 136 9.37 -13.04 5.73
N GLN A 137 10.64 -12.63 5.63
CA GLN A 137 11.77 -13.40 6.18
C GLN A 137 11.76 -13.42 7.72
N ASP A 138 11.70 -12.25 8.37
CA ASP A 138 11.83 -12.10 9.83
C ASP A 138 10.68 -12.79 10.58
N MET A 139 9.47 -12.80 9.99
CA MET A 139 8.27 -13.29 10.67
C MET A 139 7.86 -14.70 10.28
N LEU A 140 8.10 -15.11 9.03
CA LEU A 140 7.59 -16.36 8.46
C LEU A 140 8.70 -17.23 7.86
N GLY A 141 9.97 -16.81 7.95
CA GLY A 141 11.09 -17.60 7.47
C GLY A 141 11.20 -17.69 5.94
N ALA A 142 10.60 -16.75 5.20
CA ALA A 142 10.68 -16.73 3.74
C ALA A 142 12.15 -16.77 3.24
N PRO A 143 12.48 -17.58 2.22
CA PRO A 143 13.85 -17.83 1.76
C PRO A 143 14.37 -16.68 0.87
N VAL A 144 14.44 -15.47 1.42
CA VAL A 144 15.03 -14.31 0.75
C VAL A 144 16.56 -14.36 0.89
N PRO A 145 17.34 -14.32 -0.20
CA PRO A 145 18.79 -14.35 -0.10
C PRO A 145 19.33 -13.11 0.66
N LYS A 146 20.33 -13.33 1.52
CA LYS A 146 20.86 -12.27 2.42
C LYS A 146 21.43 -11.07 1.66
N ASN A 147 22.10 -11.32 0.55
CA ASN A 147 22.64 -10.27 -0.32
C ASN A 147 21.54 -9.36 -0.87
N ILE A 148 20.37 -9.91 -1.23
CA ILE A 148 19.25 -9.11 -1.76
C ILE A 148 18.70 -8.15 -0.71
N LEU A 149 18.54 -8.60 0.54
CA LEU A 149 18.13 -7.70 1.62
C LEU A 149 19.16 -6.62 1.92
N GLN A 150 20.46 -6.93 1.80
CA GLN A 150 21.53 -5.95 1.96
C GLN A 150 21.49 -4.88 0.86
N GLU A 151 21.34 -5.27 -0.41
CA GLU A 151 21.25 -4.36 -1.56
C GLU A 151 20.03 -3.41 -1.48
N LEU A 152 18.92 -3.91 -0.92
CA LEU A 152 17.69 -3.15 -0.73
C LEU A 152 17.65 -2.37 0.60
N ARG A 153 18.60 -2.59 1.52
CA ARG A 153 18.55 -2.05 2.88
C ARG A 153 18.46 -0.52 2.88
N PRO A 154 17.41 0.08 3.50
CA PRO A 154 17.31 1.52 3.59
C PRO A 154 18.32 2.07 4.61
N GLY A 155 18.49 3.39 4.64
CA GLY A 155 19.38 4.06 5.60
C GLY A 155 19.05 3.72 7.05
N LEU A 156 20.04 3.85 7.96
CA LEU A 156 20.00 3.36 9.34
C LEU A 156 18.71 3.69 10.10
N ILE A 157 18.23 4.94 10.01
CA ILE A 157 17.01 5.40 10.68
C ILE A 157 15.79 4.60 10.21
N ARG A 158 15.62 4.44 8.89
CA ARG A 158 14.50 3.69 8.31
C ARG A 158 14.60 2.21 8.63
N HIS A 159 15.79 1.63 8.49
CA HIS A 159 16.02 0.22 8.79
C HIS A 159 15.66 -0.11 10.26
N LYS A 160 16.15 0.68 11.23
CA LYS A 160 15.80 0.50 12.64
C LYS A 160 14.31 0.71 12.90
N GLY A 161 13.70 1.73 12.29
CA GLY A 161 12.27 2.01 12.42
C GLY A 161 11.39 0.88 11.89
N LEU A 162 11.71 0.34 10.71
CA LEU A 162 10.99 -0.79 10.12
C LEU A 162 11.14 -2.04 10.98
N GLY A 163 12.35 -2.36 11.45
CA GLY A 163 12.57 -3.49 12.36
C GLY A 163 11.79 -3.35 13.68
N TYR A 164 11.71 -2.14 14.24
CA TYR A 164 10.89 -1.88 15.42
C TYR A 164 9.39 -2.11 15.15
N LEU A 165 8.87 -1.62 14.02
CA LEU A 165 7.46 -1.82 13.65
C LEU A 165 7.14 -3.30 13.44
N ILE A 166 8.01 -4.02 12.74
CA ILE A 166 7.82 -5.45 12.46
C ILE A 166 7.70 -6.23 13.77
N LYS A 167 8.66 -6.04 14.69
CA LYS A 167 8.73 -6.77 15.96
C LYS A 167 7.64 -6.41 16.96
N ASN A 168 7.23 -5.13 17.02
CA ASN A 168 6.40 -4.64 18.13
C ASN A 168 4.96 -4.26 17.72
N LYS A 169 4.69 -4.07 16.44
CA LYS A 169 3.41 -3.51 15.95
C LYS A 169 2.70 -4.42 14.96
N THR A 170 3.38 -5.34 14.31
CA THR A 170 2.73 -6.44 13.58
C THR A 170 2.11 -7.40 14.61
N PHE A 171 0.86 -7.83 14.40
CA PHE A 171 0.15 -8.73 15.32
C PHE A 171 -0.07 -8.25 16.75
N SER A 172 -0.29 -6.96 16.98
CA SER A 172 -0.64 -6.53 18.33
C SER A 172 -2.10 -6.86 18.66
N VAL A 173 -2.36 -8.14 18.94
CA VAL A 173 -3.61 -8.68 19.49
C VAL A 173 -3.83 -8.18 20.91
N ASN A 174 -2.77 -7.73 21.59
CA ASN A 174 -2.78 -7.40 23.02
C ASN A 174 -2.19 -6.01 23.36
N ASN A 175 -2.42 -5.01 22.52
CA ASN A 175 -2.05 -3.64 22.89
C ASN A 175 -3.04 -3.08 23.92
N LYS A 176 -2.65 -3.06 25.20
CA LYS A 176 -3.36 -2.34 26.28
C LYS A 176 -3.63 -0.86 25.95
N ARG A 177 -2.92 -0.30 24.96
CA ARG A 177 -3.18 1.01 24.35
C ARG A 177 -3.11 0.89 22.82
N PRO A 178 -4.25 0.87 22.11
CA PRO A 178 -4.23 0.84 20.65
C PRO A 178 -3.59 2.12 20.10
N VAL A 179 -2.51 1.97 19.34
CA VAL A 179 -1.94 3.07 18.55
C VAL A 179 -2.97 3.43 17.48
N SER A 180 -3.29 4.72 17.30
CA SER A 180 -4.19 5.15 16.23
C SER A 180 -3.68 4.65 14.87
N LYS A 181 -4.55 3.97 14.12
CA LYS A 181 -4.27 3.45 12.77
C LYS A 181 -3.68 4.53 11.86
N LYS A 182 -4.16 5.77 12.00
CA LYS A 182 -3.63 6.94 11.29
C LYS A 182 -2.14 7.16 11.56
N TYR A 183 -1.73 7.20 12.83
CA TYR A 183 -0.33 7.44 13.18
C TYR A 183 0.55 6.28 12.74
N LEU A 184 0.12 5.03 12.95
CA LEU A 184 0.86 3.86 12.49
C LEU A 184 1.06 3.89 10.97
N TYR A 185 0.00 4.21 10.23
CA TYR A 185 0.07 4.35 8.78
C TYR A 185 1.04 5.46 8.34
N LEU A 186 0.99 6.65 8.96
CA LEU A 186 1.88 7.76 8.62
C LEU A 186 3.35 7.43 8.92
N VAL A 187 3.63 6.80 10.07
CA VAL A 187 4.99 6.36 10.42
C VAL A 187 5.48 5.31 9.44
N LEU A 188 4.67 4.28 9.17
CA LEU A 188 5.04 3.26 8.18
C LEU A 188 5.31 3.91 6.82
N ARG A 189 4.42 4.80 6.35
CA ARG A 189 4.54 5.47 5.05
C ARG A 189 5.81 6.32 4.93
N TYR A 190 6.18 7.03 5.99
CA TYR A 190 7.46 7.74 6.07
C TYR A 190 8.66 6.78 5.92
N LEU A 191 8.62 5.64 6.61
CA LEU A 191 9.71 4.67 6.63
C LEU A 191 9.89 3.93 5.29
N ILE A 192 8.81 3.66 4.57
CA ILE A 192 8.85 2.94 3.27
C ILE A 192 9.08 3.86 2.06
N TYR A 193 9.02 5.18 2.24
CA TYR A 193 9.42 6.13 1.20
C TYR A 193 10.92 6.38 1.20
N ASP A 194 11.55 6.12 0.05
CA ASP A 194 12.99 6.33 -0.15
C ASP A 194 13.40 7.79 0.04
N ARG A 195 12.52 8.74 -0.30
CA ARG A 195 12.77 10.19 -0.20
C ARG A 195 11.86 10.84 0.84
N ALA A 196 12.45 11.65 1.73
CA ALA A 196 11.68 12.44 2.71
C ALA A 196 10.68 13.38 2.02
N TRP A 197 11.06 13.98 0.88
CA TRP A 197 10.17 14.83 0.09
C TRP A 197 8.90 14.10 -0.36
N HIS A 198 8.95 12.80 -0.68
CA HIS A 198 7.74 12.05 -1.06
C HIS A 198 6.75 11.96 0.10
N PHE A 199 7.24 11.89 1.33
CA PHE A 199 6.40 11.91 2.52
C PHE A 199 5.82 13.30 2.78
N ILE A 200 6.65 14.34 2.70
CA ILE A 200 6.22 15.73 2.90
C ILE A 200 5.12 16.09 1.89
N SER A 201 5.37 15.85 0.61
CA SER A 201 4.39 16.06 -0.45
C SER A 201 3.13 15.20 -0.28
N TYR A 202 3.22 13.96 0.25
CA TYR A 202 2.02 13.20 0.60
C TYR A 202 1.16 13.92 1.65
N ILE A 203 1.76 14.55 2.66
CA ILE A 203 0.99 15.30 3.68
C ILE A 203 0.25 16.48 3.05
N PHE A 204 0.89 17.23 2.15
CA PHE A 204 0.29 18.39 1.49
C PHE A 204 -0.70 18.02 0.38
N PHE A 205 -0.47 16.92 -0.33
CA PHE A 205 -1.27 16.44 -1.46
C PHE A 205 -1.97 15.11 -1.14
N ILE A 206 -2.35 14.93 0.13
CA ILE A 206 -3.06 13.75 0.58
C ILE A 206 -4.31 13.51 -0.28
N PRO A 207 -4.54 12.30 -0.80
CA PRO A 207 -5.79 11.92 -1.46
C PRO A 207 -7.01 12.24 -0.59
N ILE A 208 -8.12 12.70 -1.19
CA ILE A 208 -9.35 13.01 -0.44
C ILE A 208 -9.88 11.80 0.34
N GLU A 209 -9.66 10.58 -0.16
CA GLU A 209 -10.04 9.32 0.48
C GLU A 209 -9.20 9.05 1.73
N ASP A 210 -7.90 9.33 1.66
CA ASP A 210 -7.01 9.21 2.82
C ASP A 210 -7.35 10.31 3.84
N PHE A 211 -7.58 11.53 3.39
CA PHE A 211 -7.98 12.65 4.25
C PHE A 211 -9.31 12.35 4.96
N ALA A 212 -10.34 11.93 4.22
CA ALA A 212 -11.63 11.57 4.79
C ALA A 212 -11.49 10.44 5.80
N ARG A 213 -10.69 9.41 5.50
CA ARG A 213 -10.40 8.30 6.44
C ARG A 213 -9.65 8.75 7.69
N PHE A 214 -8.68 9.65 7.57
CA PHE A 214 -7.89 10.15 8.70
C PHE A 214 -8.74 10.93 9.71
N TYR A 215 -9.86 11.49 9.25
CA TYR A 215 -10.72 12.35 10.05
C TYR A 215 -12.14 11.80 10.22
N SER A 216 -12.38 10.55 9.82
CA SER A 216 -13.68 9.86 9.86
C SER A 216 -14.81 10.66 9.21
N LEU A 217 -14.52 11.30 8.07
CA LEU A 217 -15.48 12.09 7.31
C LEU A 217 -16.21 11.21 6.28
N PRO A 218 -17.52 11.42 6.04
CA PRO A 218 -18.25 10.69 5.02
C PRO A 218 -17.68 11.00 3.63
N LEU A 219 -17.36 9.95 2.86
CA LEU A 219 -16.97 10.12 1.46
C LEU A 219 -18.15 10.72 0.68
N ASN A 220 -17.85 11.59 -0.29
CA ASN A 220 -18.83 12.26 -1.15
C ASN A 220 -19.79 13.26 -0.47
N SER A 221 -19.49 13.75 0.73
CA SER A 221 -20.25 14.86 1.33
C SER A 221 -19.70 16.24 0.92
N ARG A 222 -20.57 17.23 0.76
CA ARG A 222 -20.16 18.63 0.52
C ARG A 222 -19.21 19.13 1.62
N GLY A 223 -19.49 18.80 2.87
CA GLY A 223 -18.64 19.16 4.02
C GLY A 223 -17.23 18.57 3.92
N THR A 224 -17.09 17.33 3.44
CA THR A 224 -15.79 16.70 3.20
C THR A 224 -15.01 17.42 2.11
N TYR A 225 -15.67 17.80 1.01
CA TYR A 225 -15.02 18.57 -0.07
C TYR A 225 -14.54 19.94 0.40
N VAL A 226 -15.35 20.67 1.18
CA VAL A 226 -14.95 21.96 1.77
C VAL A 226 -13.76 21.78 2.71
N SER A 227 -13.84 20.81 3.63
CA SER A 227 -12.76 20.48 4.57
C SER A 227 -11.47 20.09 3.83
N TYR A 228 -11.59 19.38 2.70
CA TYR A 228 -10.46 18.96 1.88
C TYR A 228 -9.81 20.13 1.11
N ARG A 229 -10.62 21.09 0.61
CA ARG A 229 -10.07 22.31 -0.01
C ARG A 229 -9.25 23.11 1.02
N LEU A 230 -9.71 23.17 2.26
CA LEU A 230 -9.02 23.79 3.39
C LEU A 230 -8.12 22.81 4.17
N ARG A 231 -7.71 21.68 3.57
CA ARG A 231 -7.07 20.56 4.29
C ARG A 231 -5.89 20.94 5.16
N VAL A 232 -5.03 21.87 4.75
CA VAL A 232 -3.87 22.29 5.54
C VAL A 232 -4.34 22.92 6.85
N LEU A 233 -5.23 23.91 6.78
CA LEU A 233 -5.85 24.54 7.96
C LEU A 233 -6.63 23.52 8.80
N TYR A 234 -7.35 22.61 8.14
CA TYR A 234 -8.12 21.56 8.82
C TYR A 234 -7.20 20.59 9.59
N ILE A 235 -6.07 20.19 9.01
CA ILE A 235 -5.05 19.36 9.67
C ILE A 235 -4.52 20.08 10.90
N PHE A 236 -4.15 21.35 10.79
CA PHE A 236 -3.69 22.15 11.94
C PHE A 236 -4.76 22.24 13.02
N TYR A 237 -5.98 22.67 12.69
CA TYR A 237 -7.11 22.77 13.61
C TYR A 237 -7.38 21.47 14.38
N ARG A 238 -7.42 20.33 13.68
CA ARG A 238 -7.66 19.03 14.33
C ARG A 238 -6.50 18.60 15.21
N THR A 239 -5.27 18.94 14.83
CA THR A 239 -4.07 18.60 15.59
C THR A 239 -3.99 19.43 16.87
N THR A 240 -4.21 20.74 16.79
CA THR A 240 -4.22 21.62 17.98
C THR A 240 -5.32 21.23 18.96
N ARG A 241 -6.55 20.96 18.47
CA ARG A 241 -7.63 20.46 19.33
C ARG A 241 -7.30 19.15 20.03
N ALA A 242 -6.62 18.22 19.35
CA ALA A 242 -6.21 16.95 19.94
C ALA A 242 -5.15 17.16 21.04
N ILE A 243 -4.19 18.06 20.82
CA ILE A 243 -3.15 18.42 21.81
C ILE A 243 -3.80 19.04 23.05
N ILE A 244 -4.66 20.05 22.87
CA ILE A 244 -5.37 20.72 23.97
C ILE A 244 -6.19 19.72 24.78
N ALA A 245 -6.94 18.83 24.12
CA ALA A 245 -7.73 17.79 24.79
C ALA A 245 -6.86 16.78 25.56
N SER A 246 -5.63 16.52 25.10
CA SER A 246 -4.70 15.62 25.80
C SER A 246 -4.07 16.25 27.04
N ILE A 247 -3.83 17.56 27.01
CA ILE A 247 -3.33 18.33 28.16
C ILE A 247 -4.41 18.39 29.24
N GLY A 248 -5.66 18.72 28.88
CA GLY A 248 -6.76 18.81 29.83
C GLY A 248 -7.17 17.48 30.50
N ARG A 249 -6.78 16.33 29.92
CA ARG A 249 -6.94 15.00 30.54
C ARG A 249 -5.80 14.60 31.49
N LYS A 250 -4.64 15.27 31.42
CA LYS A 250 -3.51 15.03 32.34
C LYS A 250 -3.58 15.88 33.61
N THR A 251 -4.39 16.94 33.58
CA THR A 251 -4.61 17.88 34.70
C THR A 251 -5.85 17.53 35.54
N ARG A 252 -6.51 16.41 35.26
CA ARG A 252 -7.57 15.78 36.08
C ARG A 252 -7.08 14.41 36.51
#